data_AF-A0A537KKY5-F1
#
_entry.id   AF-A0A537KKY5-F1
#
_cell.length_a   1.000
_cell.length_b   1.000
_cell.length_c   1.000
_cell.angle_alpha   90.00
_cell.angle_beta   90.00
_cell.angle_gamma   90.00
#
_symmetry.space_group_name_H-M   'P 1'
#
loop_
_entity.id
_entity.type
_entity.pdbx_description
1 polymer ?
#
loop_
_entity_poly.entity_id
_entity_poly.type
_entity_poly.pdbx_seq_one_letter_code
_entity_poly.pdbx_strand_id
1 'polypeptide(L)'
;VPVQKTVDDYKKVAEEFNKNGEICKKAGIRFGYHNHDHDFSVVDGKPAMEIYLRNTDPALVDFEMDIYWVVTAKQDPEAWLKKYKNRFRLCHIKDRIKNATEKDASCILGEGSINFPKIIKTAKANGMQYYIVEQERYDHSTEMDSAKADAQYLKKFKF
;
A
#
# COMPACT_ATOMS: atom_id res chain seq x y z
N VAL A 1 -8.58 6.62 -5.53
CA VAL A 1 -9.13 7.14 -6.82
C VAL A 1 -10.29 6.25 -7.22
N PRO A 2 -11.38 6.74 -7.84
CA PRO A 2 -12.47 5.86 -8.26
C PRO A 2 -12.00 4.76 -9.22
N VAL A 3 -12.69 3.63 -9.26
CA VAL A 3 -12.38 2.56 -10.22
C VAL A 3 -12.61 3.05 -11.65
N GLN A 4 -11.61 2.86 -12.52
CA GLN A 4 -11.72 3.23 -13.93
C GLN A 4 -12.19 2.04 -14.78
N LYS A 5 -12.77 2.32 -15.95
CA LYS A 5 -13.40 1.29 -16.80
C LYS A 5 -12.45 0.70 -17.84
N THR A 6 -11.58 1.52 -18.41
CA THR A 6 -10.71 1.13 -19.52
C THR A 6 -9.24 1.40 -19.20
N VAL A 7 -8.33 0.70 -19.88
CA VAL A 7 -6.89 0.94 -19.78
C VAL A 7 -6.55 2.41 -20.04
N ASP A 8 -7.21 3.05 -20.99
CA ASP A 8 -6.94 4.44 -21.33
C ASP A 8 -7.43 5.42 -20.26
N ASP A 9 -8.50 5.10 -19.53
CA ASP A 9 -8.92 5.90 -18.38
C ASP A 9 -7.93 5.78 -17.22
N TYR A 10 -7.37 4.59 -16.98
CA TYR A 10 -6.26 4.41 -16.03
C TYR A 10 -5.02 5.21 -16.44
N LYS A 11 -4.69 5.27 -17.73
CA LYS A 11 -3.56 6.09 -18.22
C LYS A 11 -3.80 7.59 -18.03
N LYS A 12 -5.01 8.10 -18.26
CA LYS A 12 -5.34 9.51 -18.01
C LYS A 12 -5.11 9.88 -16.54
N VAL A 13 -5.53 9.01 -15.61
CA VAL A 13 -5.24 9.19 -14.19
C VAL A 13 -3.73 9.16 -13.90
N ALA A 14 -2.97 8.26 -14.53
CA ALA A 14 -1.51 8.24 -14.39
C ALA A 14 -0.85 9.56 -14.89
N GLU A 15 -1.36 10.13 -15.98
CA GLU A 15 -0.92 11.46 -16.45
C GLU A 15 -1.26 12.56 -15.46
N GLU A 16 -2.43 12.51 -14.82
CA GLU A 16 -2.79 13.43 -13.74
C GLU A 16 -1.85 13.29 -12.53
N PHE A 17 -1.45 12.06 -12.17
CA PHE A 17 -0.46 11.84 -11.11
C PHE A 17 0.89 12.47 -11.45
N ASN A 18 1.35 12.37 -12.71
CA ASN A 18 2.59 13.03 -13.12
C ASN A 18 2.47 14.57 -13.02
N LYS A 19 1.34 15.14 -13.46
CA LYS A 19 1.07 16.59 -13.34
C LYS A 19 1.08 17.03 -11.87
N ASN A 20 0.45 16.27 -10.99
CA ASN A 20 0.45 16.52 -9.55
C ASN A 20 1.85 16.38 -8.95
N GLY A 21 2.62 15.37 -9.38
CA GLY A 21 4.01 15.18 -8.99
C GLY A 21 4.90 16.37 -9.35
N GLU A 22 4.74 16.96 -10.54
CA GLU A 22 5.44 18.20 -10.92
C GLU A 22 5.08 19.38 -10.01
N ILE A 23 3.79 19.55 -9.66
CA ILE A 23 3.33 20.59 -8.75
C ILE A 23 3.94 20.39 -7.36
N CYS A 24 3.85 19.18 -6.81
CA CYS A 24 4.43 18.82 -5.52
C CYS A 24 5.94 19.08 -5.51
N LYS A 25 6.66 18.65 -6.56
CA LYS A 25 8.11 18.82 -6.67
C LYS A 25 8.52 20.29 -6.67
N LYS A 26 7.78 21.17 -7.36
CA LYS A 26 8.01 22.63 -7.32
C LYS A 26 7.80 23.22 -5.93
N ALA A 27 6.91 22.62 -5.12
CA ALA A 27 6.69 22.98 -3.73
C ALA A 27 7.65 22.28 -2.73
N GLY A 28 8.61 21.48 -3.21
CA GLY A 28 9.57 20.77 -2.35
C GLY A 28 9.01 19.54 -1.64
N ILE A 29 7.83 19.04 -2.04
CA ILE A 29 7.21 17.81 -1.51
C ILE A 29 7.07 16.75 -2.60
N ARG A 30 6.70 15.52 -2.24
CA ARG A 30 6.52 14.41 -3.18
C ARG A 30 5.05 14.01 -3.26
N PHE A 31 4.60 13.64 -4.45
CA PHE A 31 3.28 13.06 -4.65
C PHE A 31 3.32 11.55 -4.39
N GLY A 32 2.37 11.03 -3.62
CA GLY A 32 2.23 9.61 -3.30
C GLY A 32 0.82 9.11 -3.60
N TYR A 33 0.71 7.93 -4.22
CA TYR A 33 -0.58 7.25 -4.42
C TYR A 33 -0.71 6.02 -3.52
N HIS A 34 -1.78 5.98 -2.71
CA HIS A 34 -2.16 4.85 -1.85
C HIS A 34 -3.08 3.88 -2.59
N ASN A 35 -2.77 2.58 -2.54
CA ASN A 35 -3.57 1.55 -3.17
C ASN A 35 -4.70 1.04 -2.27
N HIS A 36 -5.81 0.65 -2.89
CA HIS A 36 -6.85 -0.20 -2.31
C HIS A 36 -6.92 -1.55 -3.05
N ASP A 37 -7.78 -2.46 -2.58
CA ASP A 37 -7.95 -3.79 -3.19
C ASP A 37 -8.36 -3.71 -4.67
N HIS A 38 -9.21 -2.74 -5.00
CA HIS A 38 -9.73 -2.57 -6.35
C HIS A 38 -8.64 -2.20 -7.37
N ASP A 39 -7.52 -1.62 -6.96
CA ASP A 39 -6.38 -1.35 -7.84
C ASP A 39 -5.76 -2.65 -8.39
N PHE A 40 -6.04 -3.80 -7.77
CA PHE A 40 -5.57 -5.11 -8.24
C PHE A 40 -6.62 -5.86 -9.07
N SER A 41 -7.77 -5.25 -9.34
CA SER A 41 -8.76 -5.79 -10.27
C SER A 41 -8.15 -5.90 -11.68
N VAL A 42 -8.56 -6.93 -12.41
CA VAL A 42 -8.06 -7.19 -13.76
C VAL A 42 -8.77 -6.31 -14.78
N VAL A 43 -7.99 -5.58 -15.57
CA VAL A 43 -8.42 -4.76 -16.71
C VAL A 43 -7.55 -5.16 -17.89
N ASP A 44 -8.17 -5.61 -18.98
CA ASP A 44 -7.47 -6.10 -20.17
C ASP A 44 -6.38 -7.16 -19.86
N GLY A 45 -6.74 -8.12 -19.02
CA GLY A 45 -5.88 -9.25 -18.64
C GLY A 45 -4.75 -8.92 -17.67
N LYS A 46 -4.64 -7.68 -17.16
CA LYS A 46 -3.61 -7.29 -16.17
C LYS A 46 -4.21 -6.55 -14.97
N PRO A 47 -3.59 -6.61 -13.78
CA PRO A 47 -4.01 -5.81 -12.65
C PRO A 47 -3.88 -4.31 -12.97
N ALA A 48 -4.90 -3.52 -12.63
CA ALA A 48 -4.94 -2.09 -12.94
C ALA A 48 -3.74 -1.29 -12.36
N MET A 49 -3.25 -1.70 -11.19
CA MET A 49 -2.07 -1.13 -10.53
C MET A 49 -0.82 -1.15 -11.41
N GLU A 50 -0.68 -2.16 -12.29
CA GLU A 50 0.44 -2.19 -13.24
C GLU A 50 0.40 -1.03 -14.23
N ILE A 51 -0.79 -0.54 -14.57
CA ILE A 51 -0.96 0.60 -15.47
C ILE A 51 -0.41 1.85 -14.81
N TYR A 52 -0.78 2.13 -13.55
CA TYR A 52 -0.24 3.28 -12.82
C TYR A 52 1.27 3.21 -12.68
N LEU A 53 1.81 2.07 -12.23
CA LEU A 53 3.25 1.88 -12.08
C LEU A 53 3.98 2.08 -13.42
N ARG A 54 3.45 1.58 -14.54
CA ARG A 54 4.13 1.69 -15.85
C ARG A 54 4.01 3.06 -16.51
N ASN A 55 3.01 3.85 -16.17
CA ASN A 55 2.69 5.12 -16.87
C ASN A 55 2.94 6.36 -16.00
N THR A 56 3.62 6.21 -14.86
CA THR A 56 4.05 7.32 -14.01
C THR A 56 5.57 7.42 -13.94
N ASP A 57 6.09 8.65 -13.89
CA ASP A 57 7.51 8.92 -13.75
C ASP A 57 7.95 8.67 -12.30
N PRO A 58 8.91 7.75 -12.03
CA PRO A 58 9.40 7.48 -10.68
C PRO A 58 10.07 8.68 -9.99
N ALA A 59 10.51 9.70 -10.73
CA ALA A 59 11.03 10.93 -10.13
C ALA A 59 9.92 11.81 -9.53
N LEU A 60 8.69 11.68 -10.02
CA LEU A 60 7.55 12.52 -9.69
C LEU A 60 6.53 11.85 -8.77
N VAL A 61 6.32 10.54 -8.95
CA VAL A 61 5.24 9.78 -8.30
C VAL A 61 5.83 8.62 -7.50
N ASP A 62 5.62 8.67 -6.19
CA ASP A 62 5.78 7.53 -5.30
C ASP A 62 4.47 6.75 -5.15
N PHE A 63 4.59 5.49 -4.74
CA PHE A 63 3.46 4.69 -4.31
C PHE A 63 3.59 4.33 -2.83
N GLU A 64 2.44 4.32 -2.16
CA GLU A 64 2.26 3.79 -0.82
C GLU A 64 1.63 2.40 -0.93
N MET A 65 2.40 1.37 -0.60
CA MET A 65 1.87 0.02 -0.56
C MET A 65 1.09 -0.19 0.74
N ASP A 66 -0.22 -0.25 0.63
CA ASP A 66 -1.03 -0.82 1.70
C ASP A 66 -1.02 -2.34 1.58
N ILE A 67 -0.25 -2.98 2.47
CA ILE A 67 -0.07 -4.44 2.47
C ILE A 67 -1.40 -5.15 2.74
N TYR A 68 -2.26 -4.59 3.58
CA TYR A 68 -3.56 -5.15 3.89
C TYR A 68 -4.42 -5.24 2.64
N TRP A 69 -4.45 -4.17 1.84
CA TRP A 69 -5.27 -4.14 0.62
C TRP A 69 -4.73 -5.05 -0.48
N VAL A 70 -3.41 -5.20 -0.59
CA VAL A 70 -2.79 -6.19 -1.48
C VAL A 70 -3.20 -7.62 -1.10
N VAL A 71 -3.14 -7.96 0.19
CA VAL A 71 -3.53 -9.29 0.70
C VAL A 71 -5.04 -9.51 0.54
N THR A 72 -5.86 -8.48 0.80
CA THR A 72 -7.32 -8.53 0.61
C THR A 72 -7.69 -8.80 -0.85
N ALA A 73 -6.92 -8.24 -1.79
CA ALA A 73 -7.03 -8.55 -3.22
C ALA A 73 -6.43 -9.92 -3.63
N LYS A 74 -6.00 -10.74 -2.66
CA LYS A 74 -5.37 -12.06 -2.86
C LYS A 74 -4.09 -12.01 -3.70
N GLN A 75 -3.40 -10.87 -3.67
CA GLN A 75 -2.10 -10.68 -4.31
C GLN A 75 -0.96 -10.95 -3.31
N ASP A 76 0.25 -11.19 -3.81
CA ASP A 76 1.46 -11.34 -2.99
C ASP A 76 2.23 -10.01 -2.92
N PRO A 77 2.25 -9.32 -1.76
CA PRO A 77 3.00 -8.07 -1.59
C PRO A 77 4.48 -8.20 -1.93
N GLU A 78 5.13 -9.32 -1.61
CA GLU A 78 6.55 -9.51 -1.90
C GLU A 78 6.82 -9.60 -3.40
N ALA A 79 5.92 -10.23 -4.17
CA ALA A 79 6.03 -10.31 -5.61
C ALA A 79 5.95 -8.92 -6.25
N TRP A 80 5.03 -8.07 -5.80
CA TRP A 80 4.90 -6.68 -6.25
C TRP A 80 6.13 -5.84 -5.90
N LEU A 81 6.62 -5.92 -4.66
CA LEU A 81 7.81 -5.20 -4.21
C LEU A 81 9.06 -5.60 -5.01
N LYS A 82 9.24 -6.90 -5.30
CA LYS A 82 10.38 -7.41 -6.08
C LYS A 82 10.28 -7.04 -7.55
N LYS A 83 9.07 -7.04 -8.13
CA LYS A 83 8.82 -6.72 -9.54
C LYS A 83 8.98 -5.21 -9.82
N TYR A 84 8.51 -4.35 -8.91
CA TYR A 84 8.52 -2.90 -9.06
C TYR A 84 9.43 -2.23 -8.04
N LYS A 85 10.72 -2.59 -8.08
CA LYS A 85 11.74 -2.06 -7.16
C LYS A 85 11.76 -0.52 -7.17
N ASN A 86 11.89 0.07 -5.99
CA ASN A 86 11.95 1.50 -5.74
C ASN A 86 10.70 2.30 -6.15
N ARG A 87 9.57 1.63 -6.42
CA ARG A 87 8.29 2.31 -6.73
C ARG A 87 7.41 2.52 -5.51
N PHE A 88 7.49 1.59 -4.55
CA PHE A 88 6.80 1.69 -3.27
C PHE A 88 7.75 2.29 -2.23
N ARG A 89 7.60 3.58 -1.95
CA ARG A 89 8.44 4.31 -0.99
C ARG A 89 7.81 4.35 0.40
N LEU A 90 6.49 4.34 0.46
CA LEU A 90 5.71 4.35 1.70
C LEU A 90 4.93 3.04 1.85
N CYS A 91 4.56 2.74 3.08
CA CYS A 91 3.82 1.55 3.42
C CYS A 91 2.79 1.83 4.50
N HIS A 92 1.54 1.41 4.26
CA HIS A 92 0.59 1.21 5.34
C HIS A 92 0.74 -0.21 5.90
N ILE A 93 0.93 -0.28 7.21
CA ILE A 93 1.03 -1.50 8.02
C ILE A 93 -0.28 -1.64 8.79
N LYS A 94 -1.11 -2.58 8.34
CA LYS A 94 -2.44 -2.88 8.86
C LYS A 94 -2.62 -4.40 8.81
N ASP A 95 -2.88 -5.04 9.95
CA ASP A 95 -3.03 -6.50 9.99
C ASP A 95 -4.47 -6.91 9.71
N ARG A 96 -4.65 -8.15 9.27
CA ARG A 96 -5.94 -8.70 8.87
C ARG A 96 -6.33 -9.90 9.71
N ILE A 97 -7.55 -9.87 10.25
CA ILE A 97 -8.15 -10.98 11.01
C ILE A 97 -7.98 -12.29 10.23
N LYS A 98 -7.51 -13.32 10.94
CA LYS A 98 -7.29 -14.66 10.38
C LYS A 98 -8.59 -15.21 9.81
N ASN A 99 -8.54 -15.71 8.58
CA ASN A 99 -9.67 -16.35 7.88
C ASN A 99 -10.90 -15.43 7.67
N ALA A 100 -10.80 -14.11 7.88
CA ALA A 100 -11.89 -13.20 7.56
C ALA A 100 -12.27 -13.32 6.08
N THR A 101 -13.57 -13.22 5.77
CA THR A 101 -14.10 -13.27 4.40
C THR A 101 -14.54 -11.89 3.93
N GLU A 102 -14.83 -10.99 4.86
CA GLU A 102 -15.13 -9.59 4.64
C GLU A 102 -13.86 -8.77 4.33
N LYS A 103 -14.06 -7.62 3.67
CA LYS A 103 -12.97 -6.68 3.37
C LYS A 103 -12.56 -5.85 4.58
N ASP A 104 -13.48 -5.56 5.48
CA ASP A 104 -13.25 -4.68 6.64
C ASP A 104 -12.93 -5.51 7.87
N ALA A 105 -11.73 -6.09 7.85
CA ALA A 105 -11.23 -7.08 8.80
C ALA A 105 -9.88 -6.67 9.37
N SER A 106 -9.66 -5.37 9.60
CA SER A 106 -8.44 -4.90 10.26
C SER A 106 -8.41 -5.33 11.73
N CYS A 107 -7.22 -5.60 12.25
CA CYS A 107 -6.98 -5.97 13.65
C CYS A 107 -5.61 -5.47 14.10
N ILE A 108 -5.39 -5.47 15.42
CA ILE A 108 -4.13 -5.07 16.04
C ILE A 108 -2.97 -5.87 15.42
N LEU A 109 -1.86 -5.18 15.16
CA LEU A 109 -0.69 -5.76 14.51
C LEU A 109 -0.14 -6.97 15.28
N GLY A 110 0.02 -8.09 14.57
CA GLY A 110 0.55 -9.34 15.12
C GLY A 110 -0.51 -10.32 15.62
N GLU A 111 -1.77 -9.91 15.70
CA GLU A 111 -2.89 -10.80 16.02
C GLU A 111 -3.46 -11.48 14.77
N GLY A 112 -3.26 -10.85 13.61
CA GLY A 112 -3.79 -11.26 12.33
C GLY A 112 -2.93 -12.27 11.57
N SER A 113 -3.07 -12.21 10.25
CA SER A 113 -2.59 -13.22 9.31
C SER A 113 -1.38 -12.78 8.50
N ILE A 114 -1.03 -11.49 8.52
CA ILE A 114 0.00 -10.94 7.64
C ILE A 114 1.39 -11.11 8.25
N ASN A 115 2.31 -11.73 7.51
CA ASN A 115 3.68 -11.95 7.95
C ASN A 115 4.56 -10.70 7.73
N PHE A 116 4.38 -9.68 8.59
CA PHE A 116 5.15 -8.44 8.52
C PHE A 116 6.67 -8.61 8.64
N PRO A 117 7.24 -9.46 9.54
CA PRO A 117 8.69 -9.66 9.61
C PRO A 117 9.32 -10.01 8.27
N LYS A 118 8.66 -10.87 7.49
CA LYS A 118 9.11 -11.25 6.16
C LYS A 118 8.92 -10.12 5.14
N ILE A 119 7.71 -9.56 5.07
CA ILE A 119 7.36 -8.57 4.05
C ILE A 119 8.17 -7.28 4.23
N ILE A 120 8.35 -6.80 5.47
CA ILE A 120 9.10 -5.57 5.75
C ILE A 120 10.57 -5.72 5.36
N LYS A 121 11.18 -6.91 5.57
CA LYS A 121 12.55 -7.18 5.10
C LYS A 121 12.64 -7.07 3.58
N THR A 122 11.68 -7.67 2.86
CA THR A 122 11.59 -7.56 1.39
C THR A 122 11.35 -6.12 0.95
N ALA A 123 10.46 -5.39 1.62
CA ALA A 123 10.16 -3.99 1.36
C ALA A 123 11.41 -3.10 1.46
N LYS A 124 12.13 -3.19 2.59
CA LYS A 124 13.36 -2.43 2.82
C LYS A 124 14.40 -2.71 1.74
N ALA A 125 14.58 -3.98 1.38
CA ALA A 125 15.52 -4.40 0.34
C ALA A 125 15.15 -3.92 -1.08
N ASN A 126 13.90 -3.48 -1.30
CA ASN A 126 13.40 -3.02 -2.60
C ASN A 126 12.95 -1.55 -2.60
N GLY A 127 13.47 -0.74 -1.66
CA GLY A 127 13.38 0.73 -1.73
C GLY A 127 12.32 1.39 -0.85
N MET A 128 11.59 0.62 -0.03
CA MET A 128 10.65 1.18 0.95
C MET A 128 11.41 1.97 2.03
N GLN A 129 10.91 3.15 2.38
CA GLN A 129 11.54 4.06 3.35
C GLN A 129 10.66 4.37 4.56
N TYR A 130 9.35 4.48 4.36
CA TYR A 130 8.40 4.88 5.40
C TYR A 130 7.42 3.76 5.68
N TYR A 131 7.10 3.58 6.97
CA TYR A 131 6.18 2.57 7.48
C TYR A 131 5.23 3.26 8.44
N ILE A 132 3.95 3.29 8.08
CA ILE A 132 2.90 4.03 8.75
C ILE A 132 1.87 3.00 9.24
N VAL A 133 1.56 3.02 10.53
CA VAL A 133 0.51 2.17 11.09
C VAL A 133 -0.84 2.74 10.70
N GLU A 134 -1.78 1.85 10.33
CA GLU A 134 -3.16 2.24 10.11
C GLU A 134 -4.12 1.21 10.71
N GLN A 135 -5.00 1.65 11.62
CA GLN A 135 -6.06 0.84 12.22
C GLN A 135 -7.42 1.46 11.91
N GLU A 136 -8.40 0.65 11.50
CA GLU A 136 -9.74 1.15 11.11
C GLU A 136 -10.88 0.45 11.86
N ARG A 137 -10.58 -0.63 12.59
CA ARG A 137 -11.56 -1.42 13.34
C ARG A 137 -11.12 -1.59 14.79
N TYR A 138 -12.05 -1.44 15.73
CA TYR A 138 -11.76 -1.29 17.15
C TYR A 138 -12.65 -2.15 18.05
N ASP A 139 -13.08 -3.33 17.56
CA ASP A 139 -14.11 -4.17 18.19
C ASP A 139 -13.95 -4.39 19.71
N HIS A 140 -12.70 -4.47 20.19
CA HIS A 140 -12.37 -4.75 21.60
C HIS A 140 -11.30 -3.79 22.16
N SER A 141 -11.16 -2.59 21.58
CA SER A 141 -10.12 -1.62 21.94
C SER A 141 -10.61 -0.19 21.71
N THR A 142 -9.78 0.79 22.06
CA THR A 142 -9.96 2.19 21.65
C THR A 142 -8.94 2.55 20.57
N GLU A 143 -9.14 3.67 19.88
CA GLU A 143 -8.20 4.19 18.90
C GLU A 143 -6.80 4.34 19.50
N MET A 144 -6.72 4.86 20.73
CA MET A 144 -5.46 5.09 21.40
C MET A 144 -4.79 3.82 21.91
N ASP A 145 -5.58 2.86 22.41
CA ASP A 145 -5.02 1.59 22.87
C ASP A 145 -4.52 0.74 21.69
N SER A 146 -5.24 0.73 20.57
CA SER A 146 -4.78 0.08 19.34
C SER A 146 -3.51 0.72 18.80
N ALA A 147 -3.47 2.06 18.68
CA ALA A 147 -2.27 2.78 18.24
C ALA A 147 -1.06 2.48 19.14
N LYS A 148 -1.27 2.38 20.47
CA LYS A 148 -0.22 2.00 21.42
C LYS A 148 0.25 0.56 21.19
N ALA A 149 -0.67 -0.39 21.02
CA ALA A 149 -0.34 -1.80 20.78
C ALA A 149 0.43 -1.98 19.46
N ASP A 150 -0.02 -1.34 18.38
CA ASP A 150 0.61 -1.40 17.07
C ASP A 150 2.01 -0.77 17.08
N ALA A 151 2.16 0.38 17.74
CA ALA A 151 3.47 1.00 17.93
C ALA A 151 4.42 0.09 18.74
N GLN A 152 3.92 -0.61 19.75
CA GLN A 152 4.70 -1.60 20.50
C GLN A 152 5.10 -2.81 19.66
N TYR A 153 4.22 -3.28 18.77
CA TYR A 153 4.53 -4.34 17.83
C TYR A 153 5.66 -3.91 16.88
N LEU A 154 5.55 -2.74 16.25
CA LEU A 154 6.57 -2.24 15.33
C LEU A 154 7.93 -1.93 15.97
N LYS A 155 7.95 -1.51 17.25
CA LYS A 155 9.21 -1.31 18.00
C LYS A 155 10.06 -2.58 18.13
N LYS A 156 9.47 -3.77 17.93
CA LYS A 156 10.21 -5.04 17.96
C LYS A 156 11.04 -5.28 16.70
N PHE A 157 10.76 -4.56 15.62
CA PHE A 157 11.49 -4.69 14.37
C PHE A 157 12.80 -3.90 14.48
N LYS A 158 13.92 -4.64 14.53
CA LYS A 158 15.26 -4.06 14.43
C LYS A 158 15.68 -4.11 12.96
N PHE A 159 16.00 -2.96 12.40
CA PHE A 159 16.35 -2.79 11.00
C PHE A 159 17.84 -2.58 10.78
#